data_AF-A0AAN7TAH5-F1
#
_entry.id   AF-A0AAN7TAH5-F1
#
_cell.length_a   1.000
_cell.length_b   1.000
_cell.length_c   1.000
_cell.angle_alpha   90.00
_cell.angle_beta   90.00
_cell.angle_gamma   90.00
#
_symmetry.space_group_name_H-M   'P 1'
#
loop_
_entity.id
_entity.type
_entity.pdbx_description
1 polymer ?
#
loop_
_entity_poly.entity_id
_entity_poly.type
_entity_poly.pdbx_seq_one_letter_code
_entity_poly.pdbx_strand_id
1 'polypeptide(L)'
;MDRLSRMLAAAQGMGGGGGGAPAQDTNIIDNAETVYISSLALLKMLRHGRAGVPMEVMGLMLGEFVDDYTVRVVDVFAMPQSGTGVSVEAVDPVFQTKMMDMLRQTGRPETVVGWYHSHPGFGCWLSSVDINTQQSFEQLTPRAVAVVIDPIQSVKGKVVIDAFRLINPQTLMLGQEPRQTTSNLGHLNKPSIQALIHGLNRHYYSIGIGYRKTALEEAMLMNLHKTVWTEALTMPDFAHQSTESLANLTKLVSLAEGYEKRVKEESDGSLTKEQLRTRYVGKVDPKKHIEGLGESVMEDAIVAVARQMIDKEAGVPKSTYGKGVNGAGKANGFRHAGDGAMGEGMLVDDEEEL
;
A
#
# COMPACT_ATOMS: atom_id res chain seq x y z
N MET A 1 -31.31 -75.82 15.16
CA MET A 1 -30.44 -74.64 14.97
C MET A 1 -30.86 -73.77 13.77
N ASP A 2 -31.90 -74.11 12.98
CA ASP A 2 -32.27 -73.30 11.79
C ASP A 2 -33.49 -72.38 11.94
N ARG A 3 -34.25 -72.47 13.04
CA ARG A 3 -35.40 -71.58 13.28
C ARG A 3 -35.04 -70.24 13.93
N LEU A 4 -33.93 -70.18 14.67
CA LEU A 4 -33.44 -68.92 15.26
C LEU A 4 -32.77 -68.01 14.21
N SER A 5 -32.07 -68.61 13.24
CA SER A 5 -31.40 -67.88 12.15
C SER A 5 -32.39 -67.21 11.18
N ARG A 6 -33.53 -67.86 10.89
CA ARG A 6 -34.60 -67.26 10.06
C ARG A 6 -35.35 -66.11 10.74
N MET A 7 -35.44 -66.11 12.08
CA MET A 7 -36.08 -65.01 12.80
C MET A 7 -35.18 -63.77 12.90
N LEU A 8 -33.85 -63.97 12.98
CA LEU A 8 -32.88 -62.88 12.97
C LEU A 8 -32.75 -62.24 11.57
N ALA A 9 -32.85 -63.05 10.50
CA ALA A 9 -32.90 -62.54 9.13
C ALA A 9 -34.21 -61.78 8.80
N ALA A 10 -35.34 -62.16 9.42
CA ALA A 10 -36.62 -61.45 9.26
C ALA A 10 -36.65 -60.11 10.05
N ALA A 11 -35.95 -60.03 11.19
CA ALA A 11 -35.77 -58.77 11.92
C ALA A 11 -34.82 -57.79 11.21
N GLN A 12 -33.94 -58.29 10.33
CA GLN A 12 -33.03 -57.48 9.51
C GLN A 12 -33.68 -56.98 8.20
N GLY A 13 -34.90 -57.43 7.86
CA GLY A 13 -35.60 -57.11 6.62
C GLY A 13 -36.79 -56.14 6.74
N MET A 14 -37.13 -55.66 7.94
CA MET A 14 -38.24 -54.72 8.19
C MET A 14 -37.80 -53.41 8.86
N GLY A 15 -36.65 -52.89 8.44
CA GLY A 15 -36.18 -51.53 8.77
C GLY A 15 -35.85 -50.70 7.54
N GLY A 16 -36.44 -51.03 6.38
CA GLY A 16 -36.35 -50.24 5.16
C GLY A 16 -37.63 -49.43 4.99
N GLY A 17 -37.61 -48.16 5.39
CA GLY A 17 -38.78 -47.29 5.29
C GLY A 17 -38.79 -46.13 6.26
N GLY A 18 -37.70 -45.37 6.33
CA GLY A 18 -37.66 -44.08 7.00
C GLY A 18 -36.83 -43.18 6.12
N GLY A 19 -37.49 -42.22 5.45
CA GLY A 19 -36.91 -41.42 4.40
C GLY A 19 -35.51 -40.92 4.76
N GLY A 20 -34.58 -41.06 3.83
CA GLY A 20 -33.44 -40.16 3.80
C GLY A 20 -34.03 -38.75 3.89
N ALA A 21 -33.88 -38.13 5.06
CA ALA A 21 -33.91 -36.69 5.11
C ALA A 21 -32.99 -36.25 3.97
N PRO A 22 -33.41 -35.32 3.10
CA PRO A 22 -32.48 -34.77 2.13
C PRO A 22 -31.23 -34.41 2.93
N ALA A 23 -30.06 -34.85 2.48
CA ALA A 23 -28.82 -34.31 3.00
C ALA A 23 -29.06 -32.81 2.97
N GLN A 24 -29.27 -32.21 4.14
CA GLN A 24 -29.40 -30.77 4.21
C GLN A 24 -28.09 -30.34 3.58
N ASP A 25 -28.16 -29.55 2.50
CA ASP A 25 -27.00 -28.82 2.02
C ASP A 25 -26.52 -28.02 3.22
N THR A 26 -25.62 -28.63 3.99
CA THR A 26 -24.90 -27.96 5.05
C THR A 26 -24.15 -26.90 4.31
N ASN A 27 -24.46 -25.64 4.60
CA ASN A 27 -23.80 -24.50 3.99
C ASN A 27 -22.34 -24.50 4.47
N ILE A 28 -21.51 -25.33 3.82
CA ILE A 28 -20.09 -25.48 4.12
C ILE A 28 -19.41 -24.29 3.49
N ILE A 29 -18.62 -23.59 4.30
CA ILE A 29 -17.89 -22.42 3.86
C ILE A 29 -16.87 -22.83 2.79
N ASP A 30 -16.89 -22.15 1.66
CA ASP A 30 -16.03 -22.46 0.53
C ASP A 30 -14.67 -21.74 0.63
N ASN A 31 -13.65 -22.37 0.06
CA ASN A 31 -12.34 -21.79 -0.22
C ASN A 31 -12.36 -20.61 -1.21
N ALA A 32 -13.44 -20.45 -1.99
CA ALA A 32 -13.60 -19.38 -2.97
C ALA A 32 -14.00 -18.01 -2.39
N GLU A 33 -14.21 -17.89 -1.07
CA GLU A 33 -14.60 -16.60 -0.49
C GLU A 33 -13.52 -15.53 -0.68
N THR A 34 -13.95 -14.33 -1.07
CA THR A 34 -13.08 -13.18 -1.32
C THR A 34 -13.58 -11.91 -0.63
N VAL A 35 -12.64 -11.10 -0.16
CA VAL A 35 -12.91 -9.80 0.47
C VAL A 35 -12.46 -8.70 -0.49
N TYR A 36 -13.41 -7.91 -0.98
CA TYR A 36 -13.09 -6.73 -1.78
C TYR A 36 -12.91 -5.50 -0.88
N ILE A 37 -11.69 -4.97 -0.85
CA ILE A 37 -11.36 -3.77 -0.09
C ILE A 37 -11.28 -2.58 -1.04
N SER A 38 -11.96 -1.49 -0.70
CA SER A 38 -11.90 -0.22 -1.45
C SER A 38 -10.54 0.46 -1.28
N SER A 39 -10.18 1.31 -2.26
CA SER A 39 -8.94 2.11 -2.18
C SER A 39 -8.96 3.06 -0.97
N LEU A 40 -10.13 3.63 -0.66
CA LEU A 40 -10.32 4.51 0.50
C LEU A 40 -10.08 3.77 1.82
N ALA A 41 -10.68 2.59 1.99
CA ALA A 41 -10.52 1.77 3.18
C ALA A 41 -9.05 1.42 3.40
N LEU A 42 -8.35 0.96 2.34
CA LEU A 42 -6.94 0.60 2.41
C LEU A 42 -6.05 1.77 2.87
N LEU A 43 -6.26 2.97 2.29
CA LEU A 43 -5.48 4.16 2.67
C LEU A 43 -5.74 4.58 4.12
N LYS A 44 -6.99 4.51 4.59
CA LYS A 44 -7.34 4.82 5.97
C LYS A 44 -6.70 3.84 6.94
N MET A 45 -6.76 2.53 6.65
CA MET A 45 -6.14 1.51 7.49
C MET A 45 -4.63 1.69 7.58
N LEU A 46 -3.95 1.95 6.45
CA LEU A 46 -2.50 2.19 6.44
C LEU A 46 -2.11 3.48 7.18
N ARG A 47 -2.85 4.58 6.97
CA ARG A 47 -2.61 5.84 7.70
C ARG A 47 -2.80 5.65 9.19
N HIS A 48 -3.85 4.95 9.60
CA HIS A 48 -4.14 4.68 11.01
C HIS A 48 -3.08 3.76 11.63
N GLY A 49 -2.76 2.64 10.97
CA GLY A 49 -1.72 1.70 11.41
C GLY A 49 -0.36 2.37 11.57
N ARG A 50 0.01 3.25 10.64
CA ARG A 50 1.28 4.00 10.71
C ARG A 50 1.31 5.02 11.84
N ALA A 51 0.19 5.67 12.14
CA ALA A 51 0.09 6.63 13.25
C ALA A 51 0.13 5.95 14.62
N GLY A 52 -0.28 4.69 14.70
CA GLY A 52 -0.28 3.90 15.94
C GLY A 52 1.08 3.34 16.37
N VAL A 53 2.05 3.25 15.47
CA VAL A 53 3.37 2.63 15.76
C VAL A 53 4.05 3.34 16.95
N PRO A 54 4.51 2.62 17.99
CA PRO A 54 4.72 1.17 18.07
C PRO A 54 3.55 0.32 18.62
N MET A 55 2.41 0.93 18.92
CA MET A 55 1.24 0.25 19.49
C MET A 55 0.30 -0.30 18.41
N GLU A 56 -0.38 -1.40 18.72
CA GLU A 56 -1.39 -1.99 17.85
C GLU A 56 -2.68 -1.17 17.88
N VAL A 57 -3.14 -0.69 16.71
CA VAL A 57 -4.41 0.01 16.56
C VAL A 57 -5.49 -0.93 16.02
N MET A 58 -6.75 -0.64 16.35
CA MET A 58 -7.91 -1.37 15.84
C MET A 58 -8.92 -0.43 15.18
N GLY A 59 -9.74 -0.96 14.29
CA GLY A 59 -10.91 -0.24 13.79
C GLY A 59 -11.97 -1.16 13.22
N LEU A 60 -13.13 -0.57 12.91
CA LEU A 60 -14.26 -1.30 12.35
C LEU A 60 -14.32 -1.11 10.83
N MET A 61 -14.71 -2.19 10.15
CA MET A 61 -14.90 -2.21 8.71
C MET A 61 -16.39 -2.11 8.38
N LEU A 62 -16.71 -1.17 7.49
CA LEU A 62 -18.06 -0.89 7.02
C LEU A 62 -18.23 -1.36 5.59
N GLY A 63 -19.36 -2.00 5.32
CA GLY A 63 -19.62 -2.55 4.02
C GLY A 63 -20.93 -3.30 3.94
N GLU A 64 -20.99 -4.18 2.95
CA GLU A 64 -22.12 -5.08 2.74
C GLU A 64 -21.63 -6.49 2.40
N PHE A 65 -22.45 -7.47 2.74
CA PHE A 65 -22.34 -8.84 2.27
C PHE A 65 -23.14 -8.94 0.96
N VAL A 66 -22.46 -9.13 -0.17
CA VAL A 66 -23.11 -9.14 -1.50
C VAL A 66 -23.76 -10.51 -1.76
N ASP A 67 -22.99 -11.57 -1.53
CA ASP A 67 -23.40 -12.97 -1.63
C ASP A 67 -22.60 -13.80 -0.61
N ASP A 68 -22.76 -15.12 -0.63
CA ASP A 68 -22.08 -16.04 0.31
C ASP A 68 -20.56 -16.12 0.11
N TYR A 69 -20.05 -15.68 -1.04
CA TYR A 69 -18.63 -15.76 -1.40
C TYR A 69 -17.92 -14.40 -1.40
N THR A 70 -18.66 -13.31 -1.23
CA THR A 70 -18.15 -11.96 -1.47
C THR A 70 -18.51 -11.01 -0.34
N VAL A 71 -17.48 -10.52 0.35
CA VAL A 71 -17.60 -9.44 1.34
C VAL A 71 -17.05 -8.15 0.74
N ARG A 72 -17.85 -7.08 0.73
CA ARG A 72 -17.41 -5.78 0.19
C ARG A 72 -17.19 -4.79 1.31
N VAL A 73 -15.93 -4.42 1.54
CA VAL A 73 -15.53 -3.36 2.48
C VAL A 73 -15.44 -2.03 1.72
N VAL A 74 -16.36 -1.11 2.04
CA VAL A 74 -16.48 0.20 1.39
C VAL A 74 -15.68 1.25 2.15
N ASP A 75 -15.79 1.27 3.47
CA ASP A 75 -15.08 2.24 4.30
C ASP A 75 -14.63 1.63 5.64
N VAL A 76 -13.76 2.32 6.33
CA VAL A 76 -13.31 1.98 7.68
C VAL A 76 -13.27 3.22 8.56
N PHE A 77 -13.40 3.00 9.86
CA PHE A 77 -13.07 4.04 10.84
C PHE A 77 -12.26 3.46 11.99
N ALA A 78 -11.42 4.33 12.57
CA ALA A 78 -10.59 4.01 13.71
C ALA A 78 -11.43 4.02 14.99
N MET A 79 -11.19 3.04 15.87
CA MET A 79 -11.70 3.11 17.23
C MET A 79 -10.66 3.82 18.12
N PRO A 80 -11.07 4.70 19.04
CA PRO A 80 -10.16 5.29 20.00
C PRO A 80 -9.55 4.19 20.88
N GLN A 81 -8.24 4.24 21.08
CA GLN A 81 -7.53 3.27 21.92
C GLN A 81 -7.78 3.60 23.41
N SER A 82 -8.39 2.68 24.14
CA SER A 82 -8.28 2.63 25.61
C SER A 82 -7.01 1.86 25.94
N GLY A 83 -5.95 2.59 26.28
CA GLY A 83 -4.59 2.03 26.36
C GLY A 83 -4.37 1.09 27.55
N THR A 84 -4.06 -0.17 27.26
CA THR A 84 -3.05 -0.98 27.97
C THR A 84 -2.36 -1.87 26.93
N GLY A 85 -1.03 -1.92 26.98
CA GLY A 85 -0.15 -2.22 25.82
C GLY A 85 -0.17 -3.65 25.24
N VAL A 86 -1.18 -4.48 25.51
CA VAL A 86 -1.25 -5.87 24.99
C VAL A 86 -2.70 -6.36 24.77
N SER A 87 -3.73 -5.56 25.05
CA SER A 87 -5.12 -5.99 24.84
C SER A 87 -5.99 -4.90 24.22
N VAL A 88 -6.67 -5.31 23.14
CA VAL A 88 -7.79 -4.61 22.49
C VAL A 88 -9.00 -4.70 23.44
N GLU A 89 -8.94 -4.02 24.58
CA GLU A 89 -10.04 -3.99 25.53
C GLU A 89 -11.10 -2.96 25.09
N ALA A 90 -12.30 -3.51 24.85
CA ALA A 90 -13.56 -2.82 24.63
C ALA A 90 -13.63 -1.98 23.35
N VAL A 91 -14.18 -2.58 22.30
CA VAL A 91 -15.05 -1.85 21.37
C VAL A 91 -16.06 -1.10 22.23
N ASP A 92 -15.91 0.21 22.38
CA ASP A 92 -16.88 1.02 23.11
C ASP A 92 -18.20 1.02 22.31
N PRO A 93 -19.26 0.34 22.80
CA PRO A 93 -20.52 0.26 22.08
C PRO A 93 -21.18 1.63 21.94
N VAL A 94 -20.88 2.56 22.85
CA VAL A 94 -21.40 3.93 22.82
C VAL A 94 -20.76 4.69 21.66
N PHE A 95 -19.43 4.63 21.54
CA PHE A 95 -18.72 5.23 20.41
C PHE A 95 -19.18 4.62 19.08
N GLN A 96 -19.27 3.29 19.00
CA GLN A 96 -19.74 2.60 17.80
C GLN A 96 -21.14 3.07 17.40
N THR A 97 -22.11 3.05 18.31
CA THR A 97 -23.50 3.43 18.01
C THR A 97 -23.58 4.88 17.55
N LYS A 98 -22.92 5.79 18.26
CA LYS A 98 -22.89 7.22 17.93
C LYS A 98 -22.24 7.49 16.56
N MET A 99 -21.13 6.80 16.25
CA MET A 99 -20.45 6.91 14.96
C MET A 99 -21.34 6.38 13.82
N MET A 100 -22.01 5.23 14.03
CA MET A 100 -22.91 4.66 13.04
C MET A 100 -24.12 5.57 12.77
N ASP A 101 -24.68 6.21 13.79
CA ASP A 101 -25.77 7.16 13.63
C ASP A 101 -25.34 8.42 12.87
N MET A 102 -24.13 8.93 13.14
CA MET A 102 -23.57 10.05 12.36
C MET A 102 -23.33 9.66 10.89
N LEU A 103 -22.82 8.45 10.63
CA LEU A 103 -22.60 7.97 9.26
C LEU A 103 -23.92 7.83 8.49
N ARG A 104 -24.97 7.32 9.13
CA ARG A 104 -26.31 7.25 8.53
C ARG A 104 -26.84 8.62 8.11
N GLN A 105 -26.60 9.67 8.91
CA GLN A 105 -26.98 11.04 8.56
C GLN A 105 -26.22 11.58 7.33
N THR A 106 -24.99 11.11 7.09
CA THR A 106 -24.20 11.48 5.91
C THR A 106 -24.53 10.68 4.65
N GLY A 107 -25.57 9.84 4.69
CA GLY A 107 -25.97 8.99 3.56
C GLY A 107 -25.13 7.73 3.40
N ARG A 108 -24.50 7.26 4.49
CA ARG A 108 -23.71 6.02 4.56
C ARG A 108 -24.45 4.97 5.41
N PRO A 109 -25.35 4.17 4.82
CA PRO A 109 -26.16 3.18 5.53
C PRO A 109 -25.45 1.84 5.74
N GLU A 110 -24.15 1.73 5.44
CA GLU A 110 -23.40 0.48 5.51
C GLU A 110 -23.38 -0.11 6.92
N THR A 111 -23.32 -1.43 6.99
CA THR A 111 -23.25 -2.19 8.24
C THR A 111 -21.81 -2.59 8.57
N VAL A 112 -21.54 -2.96 9.82
CA VAL A 112 -20.24 -3.50 10.21
C VAL A 112 -20.09 -4.91 9.65
N VAL A 113 -19.08 -5.13 8.81
CA VAL A 113 -18.78 -6.42 8.17
C VAL A 113 -17.59 -7.14 8.81
N GLY A 114 -16.88 -6.46 9.70
CA GLY A 114 -15.72 -7.00 10.39
C GLY A 114 -14.90 -5.92 11.08
N TRP A 115 -13.68 -6.26 11.43
CA TRP A 115 -12.74 -5.38 12.11
C TRP A 115 -11.33 -5.59 11.55
N TYR A 116 -10.49 -4.57 11.70
CA TYR A 116 -9.09 -4.65 11.35
C TYR A 116 -8.22 -4.22 12.52
N HIS A 117 -7.00 -4.73 12.56
CA HIS A 117 -5.97 -4.25 13.47
C HIS A 117 -4.59 -4.29 12.83
N SER A 118 -3.63 -3.62 13.46
CA SER A 118 -2.25 -3.58 12.99
C SER A 118 -1.33 -4.45 13.84
N HIS A 119 -0.43 -5.19 13.20
CA HIS A 119 0.71 -5.87 13.83
C HIS A 119 2.01 -5.25 13.32
N PRO A 120 2.57 -4.22 13.99
CA PRO A 120 3.75 -3.52 13.50
C PRO A 120 5.01 -4.40 13.57
N GLY A 121 5.47 -4.92 12.44
CA GLY A 121 6.73 -5.67 12.32
C GLY A 121 6.64 -7.18 12.62
N PHE A 122 5.47 -7.69 13.05
CA PHE A 122 5.28 -9.11 13.38
C PHE A 122 4.72 -9.95 12.21
N GLY A 123 4.34 -9.32 11.09
CA GLY A 123 3.61 -9.98 10.00
C GLY A 123 2.13 -10.17 10.32
N CYS A 124 1.41 -10.86 9.43
CA CYS A 124 -0.04 -11.06 9.55
C CYS A 124 -0.38 -12.45 10.12
N TRP A 125 -0.85 -12.49 11.36
CA TRP A 125 -1.39 -13.68 12.04
C TRP A 125 -2.36 -13.25 13.14
N LEU A 126 -3.11 -14.17 13.75
CA LEU A 126 -3.98 -13.86 14.88
C LEU A 126 -3.39 -14.39 16.19
N SER A 127 -3.26 -13.53 17.19
CA SER A 127 -2.91 -13.93 18.56
C SER A 127 -4.09 -14.60 19.27
N SER A 128 -3.85 -15.20 20.44
CA SER A 128 -4.93 -15.74 21.26
C SER A 128 -5.92 -14.67 21.70
N VAL A 129 -5.47 -13.43 21.88
CA VAL A 129 -6.34 -12.28 22.19
C VAL A 129 -7.20 -11.94 20.97
N ASP A 130 -6.60 -11.88 19.78
CA ASP A 130 -7.32 -11.60 18.53
C ASP A 130 -8.37 -12.67 18.21
N ILE A 131 -8.05 -13.95 18.48
CA ILE A 131 -8.99 -15.06 18.32
C ILE A 131 -10.21 -14.88 19.25
N ASN A 132 -10.01 -14.51 20.51
CA ASN A 132 -11.13 -14.28 21.44
C ASN A 132 -11.99 -13.08 21.02
N THR A 133 -11.36 -12.01 20.54
CA THR A 133 -12.05 -10.83 20.01
C THR A 133 -12.86 -11.19 18.77
N GLN A 134 -12.25 -11.90 17.81
CA GLN A 134 -12.92 -12.37 16.60
C GLN A 134 -14.09 -13.31 16.93
N GLN A 135 -13.95 -14.21 17.90
CA GLN A 135 -15.04 -15.08 18.33
C GLN A 135 -16.24 -14.27 18.84
N SER A 136 -15.99 -13.17 19.53
CA SER A 136 -17.04 -12.26 20.00
C SER A 136 -17.74 -11.57 18.83
N PHE A 137 -17.00 -11.12 17.81
CA PHE A 137 -17.58 -10.55 16.59
C PHE A 137 -18.39 -11.58 15.77
N GLU A 138 -17.91 -12.82 15.69
CA GLU A 138 -18.60 -13.90 14.97
C GLU A 138 -19.94 -14.30 15.62
N GLN A 139 -20.08 -14.12 16.95
CA GLN A 139 -21.37 -14.31 17.63
C GLN A 139 -22.42 -13.28 17.22
N LEU A 140 -22.00 -12.03 16.94
CA LEU A 140 -22.90 -10.99 16.44
C LEU A 140 -23.15 -11.13 14.93
N THR A 141 -22.10 -11.42 14.16
CA THR A 141 -22.13 -11.53 12.71
C THR A 141 -21.32 -12.75 12.28
N PRO A 142 -21.96 -13.88 11.94
CA PRO A 142 -21.27 -15.14 11.64
C PRO A 142 -20.22 -15.05 10.51
N ARG A 143 -20.33 -14.04 9.65
CA ARG A 143 -19.42 -13.79 8.52
C ARG A 143 -18.40 -12.67 8.77
N ALA A 144 -18.24 -12.23 10.03
CA ALA A 144 -17.26 -11.22 10.38
C ALA A 144 -15.86 -11.61 9.91
N VAL A 145 -15.13 -10.64 9.36
CA VAL A 145 -13.76 -10.84 8.88
C VAL A 145 -12.79 -10.06 9.78
N ALA A 146 -11.69 -10.69 10.17
CA ALA A 146 -10.56 -10.03 10.82
C ALA A 146 -9.48 -9.70 9.78
N VAL A 147 -9.14 -8.43 9.62
CA VAL A 147 -8.06 -7.99 8.71
C VAL A 147 -6.84 -7.56 9.51
N VAL A 148 -5.66 -8.09 9.17
CA VAL A 148 -4.40 -7.76 9.84
C VAL A 148 -3.49 -7.04 8.87
N ILE A 149 -2.94 -5.89 9.29
CA ILE A 149 -2.07 -5.05 8.46
C ILE A 149 -0.75 -4.80 9.17
N ASP A 150 0.36 -4.99 8.47
CA ASP A 150 1.68 -4.60 8.97
C ASP A 150 2.17 -3.31 8.30
N PRO A 151 2.06 -2.14 8.96
CA PRO A 151 2.47 -0.87 8.39
C PRO A 151 4.00 -0.70 8.32
N ILE A 152 4.79 -1.55 8.98
CA ILE A 152 6.26 -1.47 8.98
C ILE A 152 6.83 -2.28 7.81
N GLN A 153 6.37 -3.50 7.63
CA GLN A 153 6.81 -4.35 6.52
C GLN A 153 6.19 -3.96 5.16
N SER A 154 5.07 -3.23 5.19
CA SER A 154 4.46 -2.67 3.98
C SER A 154 5.36 -1.59 3.38
N VAL A 155 5.94 -1.88 2.22
CA VAL A 155 6.81 -0.97 1.46
C VAL A 155 6.18 -0.62 0.11
N LYS A 156 6.68 0.45 -0.52
CA LYS A 156 6.23 0.84 -1.87
C LYS A 156 6.37 -0.34 -2.84
N GLY A 157 5.25 -0.88 -3.29
CA GLY A 157 5.17 -2.04 -4.20
C GLY A 157 4.59 -3.32 -3.58
N LYS A 158 4.63 -3.48 -2.25
CA LYS A 158 3.99 -4.61 -1.56
C LYS A 158 3.38 -4.16 -0.24
N VAL A 159 2.05 -4.22 -0.17
CA VAL A 159 1.30 -4.04 1.08
C VAL A 159 1.16 -5.41 1.73
N VAL A 160 1.57 -5.51 2.99
CA VAL A 160 1.45 -6.72 3.81
C VAL A 160 0.11 -6.63 4.55
N ILE A 161 -0.87 -7.36 4.03
CA ILE A 161 -2.24 -7.42 4.52
C ILE A 161 -2.79 -8.83 4.26
N ASP A 162 -3.44 -9.39 5.26
CA ASP A 162 -4.18 -10.65 5.14
C ASP A 162 -5.52 -10.54 5.89
N ALA A 163 -6.48 -11.35 5.44
CA ALA A 163 -7.80 -11.47 6.04
C ALA A 163 -7.98 -12.89 6.58
N PHE A 164 -8.56 -13.00 7.77
CA PHE A 164 -8.74 -14.26 8.48
C PHE A 164 -10.17 -14.41 9.00
N ARG A 165 -10.58 -15.67 9.16
CA ARG A 165 -11.79 -16.06 9.92
C ARG A 165 -11.51 -17.32 10.73
N LEU A 166 -12.18 -17.48 11.86
CA LEU A 166 -12.00 -18.66 12.71
C LEU A 166 -12.62 -19.91 12.10
N ILE A 167 -12.07 -21.05 12.51
CA ILE A 167 -12.64 -22.36 12.25
C ILE A 167 -13.39 -22.78 13.51
N ASN A 168 -14.61 -23.31 13.36
CA ASN A 168 -15.32 -23.87 14.49
C ASN A 168 -14.55 -25.10 15.03
N PRO A 169 -14.11 -25.11 16.30
CA PRO A 169 -13.35 -26.22 16.87
C PRO A 169 -14.13 -27.54 16.87
N GLN A 170 -15.47 -27.49 16.88
CA GLN A 170 -16.33 -28.67 16.80
C GLN A 170 -16.15 -29.42 15.47
N THR A 171 -15.97 -28.68 14.37
CA THR A 171 -15.76 -29.25 13.04
C THR A 171 -14.41 -29.97 12.96
N LEU A 172 -13.38 -29.41 13.59
CA LEU A 172 -12.06 -30.03 13.66
C LEU A 172 -12.06 -31.31 14.51
N MET A 173 -12.80 -31.34 15.62
CA MET A 173 -12.97 -32.55 16.45
C MET A 173 -13.72 -33.66 15.72
N LEU A 174 -14.60 -33.32 14.78
CA LEU A 174 -15.29 -34.28 13.91
C LEU A 174 -14.41 -34.83 12.78
N GLY A 175 -13.16 -34.34 12.63
CA GLY A 175 -12.25 -34.74 11.57
C GLY A 175 -12.74 -34.39 10.16
N GLN A 176 -13.75 -33.51 10.05
CA GLN A 176 -14.23 -33.01 8.77
C GLN A 176 -13.36 -31.84 8.34
N GLU A 177 -13.01 -31.80 7.04
CA GLU A 177 -12.35 -30.62 6.50
C GLU A 177 -13.28 -29.41 6.67
N PRO A 178 -12.80 -28.32 7.30
CA PRO A 178 -13.67 -27.21 7.68
C PRO A 178 -14.16 -26.39 6.50
N ARG A 179 -13.59 -26.60 5.29
CA ARG A 179 -13.95 -25.88 4.07
C ARG A 179 -14.05 -26.81 2.89
N GLN A 180 -14.99 -26.53 2.01
CA GLN A 180 -15.07 -27.19 0.70
C GLN A 180 -14.10 -26.48 -0.26
N THR A 181 -13.24 -27.24 -0.94
CA THR A 181 -12.36 -26.66 -1.96
C THR A 181 -13.02 -26.71 -3.32
N THR A 182 -13.66 -25.63 -3.76
CA THR A 182 -14.20 -25.52 -5.13
C THR A 182 -13.26 -24.79 -6.09
N SER A 183 -12.26 -24.05 -5.57
CA SER A 183 -11.34 -23.24 -6.38
C SER A 183 -9.89 -23.25 -5.87
N ASN A 184 -8.96 -22.94 -6.78
CA ASN A 184 -7.52 -22.83 -6.49
C ASN A 184 -7.13 -21.47 -5.90
N LEU A 185 -8.05 -20.49 -5.84
CA LEU A 185 -7.76 -19.12 -5.40
C LEU A 185 -7.21 -19.08 -3.96
N GLY A 186 -7.72 -19.95 -3.09
CA GLY A 186 -7.27 -20.04 -1.69
C GLY A 186 -5.84 -20.56 -1.48
N HIS A 187 -5.23 -21.20 -2.49
CA HIS A 187 -3.90 -21.81 -2.40
C HIS A 187 -2.80 -21.01 -3.13
N LEU A 188 -3.13 -19.86 -3.71
CA LEU A 188 -2.18 -19.07 -4.51
C LEU A 188 -1.06 -18.42 -3.68
N ASN A 189 -1.36 -18.02 -2.45
CA ASN A 189 -0.39 -17.38 -1.56
C ASN A 189 0.14 -18.41 -0.55
N LYS A 190 1.47 -18.61 -0.55
CA LYS A 190 2.11 -19.45 0.46
C LYS A 190 2.06 -18.72 1.80
N PRO A 191 1.49 -19.33 2.85
CA PRO A 191 1.43 -18.69 4.16
C PRO A 191 2.82 -18.50 4.75
N SER A 192 2.97 -17.46 5.57
CA SER A 192 4.19 -17.24 6.35
C SER A 192 4.38 -18.37 7.37
N ILE A 193 5.64 -18.77 7.60
CA ILE A 193 6.00 -19.78 8.62
C ILE A 193 5.52 -19.34 10.00
N GLN A 194 5.59 -18.03 10.30
CA GLN A 194 5.10 -17.48 11.56
C GLN A 194 3.59 -17.70 11.71
N ALA A 195 2.79 -17.42 10.67
CA ALA A 195 1.35 -17.65 10.70
C ALA A 195 1.00 -19.14 10.90
N LEU A 196 1.77 -20.05 10.30
CA LEU A 196 1.58 -21.49 10.49
C LEU A 196 1.87 -21.93 11.94
N ILE A 197 2.91 -21.38 12.57
CA ILE A 197 3.23 -21.63 13.99
C ILE A 197 2.10 -21.13 14.91
N HIS A 198 1.51 -19.98 14.58
CA HIS A 198 0.41 -19.37 15.33
C HIS A 198 -0.97 -19.96 15.02
N GLY A 199 -1.04 -21.10 14.31
CA GLY A 199 -2.27 -21.89 14.19
C GLY A 199 -3.11 -21.62 12.95
N LEU A 200 -2.53 -21.04 11.90
CA LEU A 200 -3.15 -21.02 10.57
C LEU A 200 -3.46 -22.45 10.10
N ASN A 201 -4.66 -22.66 9.55
CA ASN A 201 -5.26 -23.95 9.18
C ASN A 201 -5.61 -24.88 10.36
N ARG A 202 -5.48 -24.42 11.61
CA ARG A 202 -5.97 -25.14 12.80
C ARG A 202 -7.09 -24.38 13.49
N HIS A 203 -6.83 -23.12 13.82
CA HIS A 203 -7.75 -22.25 14.56
C HIS A 203 -8.47 -21.24 13.66
N TYR A 204 -7.81 -20.84 12.58
CA TYR A 204 -8.33 -19.89 11.60
C TYR A 204 -7.78 -20.21 10.21
N TYR A 205 -8.42 -19.67 9.18
CA TYR A 205 -8.01 -19.79 7.79
C TYR A 205 -7.86 -18.40 7.14
N SER A 206 -7.08 -18.33 6.07
CA SER A 206 -6.89 -17.11 5.28
C SER A 206 -7.93 -17.00 4.17
N ILE A 207 -8.38 -15.77 3.92
CA ILE A 207 -9.34 -15.40 2.88
C ILE A 207 -8.62 -14.56 1.82
N GLY A 208 -8.94 -14.80 0.54
CA GLY A 208 -8.37 -14.03 -0.56
C GLY A 208 -8.84 -12.57 -0.54
N ILE A 209 -7.90 -11.63 -0.65
CA ILE A 209 -8.21 -10.20 -0.74
C ILE A 209 -8.18 -9.77 -2.20
N GLY A 210 -9.26 -9.14 -2.65
CA GLY A 210 -9.36 -8.43 -3.92
C GLY A 210 -9.37 -6.92 -3.71
N TYR A 211 -8.79 -6.17 -4.64
CA TYR A 211 -8.89 -4.70 -4.64
C TYR A 211 -9.85 -4.26 -5.73
N ARG A 212 -10.88 -3.49 -5.34
CA ARG A 212 -11.79 -2.88 -6.30
C ARG A 212 -11.43 -1.41 -6.45
N LYS A 213 -11.10 -1.01 -7.68
CA LYS A 213 -10.84 0.38 -8.05
C LYS A 213 -11.89 0.81 -9.06
N THR A 214 -12.48 1.98 -8.85
CA THR A 214 -13.32 2.63 -9.85
C THR A 214 -12.44 3.39 -10.85
N ALA A 215 -12.94 3.58 -12.08
CA ALA A 215 -12.20 4.35 -13.10
C ALA A 215 -11.91 5.79 -12.65
N LEU A 216 -12.80 6.39 -11.85
CA LEU A 216 -12.61 7.72 -11.28
C LEU A 216 -11.50 7.74 -10.23
N GLU A 217 -11.46 6.75 -9.33
CA GLU A 217 -10.38 6.61 -8.34
C GLU A 217 -9.03 6.38 -9.04
N GLU A 218 -9.01 5.54 -10.07
CA GLU A 218 -7.78 5.31 -10.84
C GLU A 218 -7.30 6.59 -11.52
N ALA A 219 -8.18 7.33 -12.18
CA ALA A 219 -7.84 8.62 -12.79
C ALA A 219 -7.36 9.64 -11.75
N MET A 220 -8.01 9.71 -10.59
CA MET A 220 -7.63 10.60 -9.49
C MET A 220 -6.26 10.23 -8.91
N LEU A 221 -6.02 8.95 -8.63
CA LEU A 221 -4.74 8.46 -8.09
C LEU A 221 -3.59 8.62 -9.09
N MET A 222 -3.87 8.44 -10.40
CA MET A 222 -2.90 8.69 -11.47
C MET A 222 -2.53 10.17 -11.58
N ASN A 223 -3.42 11.10 -11.20
CA ASN A 223 -3.11 12.52 -11.17
C ASN A 223 -2.15 12.90 -10.04
N LEU A 224 -2.14 12.18 -8.92
CA LEU A 224 -1.28 12.47 -7.76
C LEU A 224 0.21 12.28 -8.09
N HIS A 225 0.53 11.33 -8.96
CA HIS A 225 1.91 11.04 -9.39
C HIS A 225 2.38 11.91 -10.55
N LYS A 226 1.58 12.85 -11.05
CA LYS A 226 2.00 13.76 -12.12
C LYS A 226 2.93 14.82 -11.53
N THR A 227 4.05 15.03 -12.22
CA THR A 227 4.94 16.15 -11.95
C THR A 227 4.22 17.47 -12.24
N VAL A 228 4.59 18.52 -11.52
CA VAL A 228 3.98 19.83 -11.72
C VAL A 228 4.42 20.35 -13.08
N TRP A 229 3.49 20.54 -14.01
CA TRP A 229 3.82 20.95 -15.38
C TRP A 229 4.60 22.28 -15.45
N THR A 230 4.43 23.16 -14.46
CA THR A 230 5.12 24.45 -14.38
C THR A 230 6.62 24.30 -14.13
N GLU A 231 7.07 23.20 -13.51
CA GLU A 231 8.48 22.92 -13.27
C GLU A 231 9.28 22.83 -14.58
N ALA A 232 8.62 22.41 -15.67
CA ALA A 232 9.23 22.38 -17.00
C ALA A 232 9.39 23.78 -17.62
N LEU A 233 8.69 24.79 -17.11
CA LEU A 233 8.74 26.17 -17.64
C LEU A 233 9.58 27.11 -16.76
N THR A 234 9.91 26.70 -15.54
CA THR A 234 10.81 27.46 -14.68
C THR A 234 12.25 27.25 -15.12
N MET A 235 12.95 28.35 -15.42
CA MET A 235 14.38 28.34 -15.66
C MET A 235 15.14 28.52 -14.33
N PRO A 236 16.00 27.57 -13.94
CA PRO A 236 16.90 27.76 -12.81
C PRO A 236 17.94 28.83 -13.14
N ASP A 237 18.58 29.39 -12.10
CA ASP A 237 19.66 30.36 -12.29
C ASP A 237 20.86 29.73 -13.03
N PHE A 238 21.29 30.39 -14.11
CA PHE A 238 22.40 29.97 -14.95
C PHE A 238 23.72 29.96 -14.19
N ALA A 239 23.93 30.87 -13.24
CA ALA A 239 25.16 30.91 -12.47
C ALA A 239 25.28 29.70 -11.53
N HIS A 240 24.18 29.35 -10.86
CA HIS A 240 24.09 28.14 -10.05
C HIS A 240 24.32 26.88 -10.89
N GLN A 241 23.61 26.76 -12.03
CA GLN A 241 23.73 25.61 -12.92
C GLN A 241 25.16 25.43 -13.48
N SER A 242 25.83 26.53 -13.83
CA SER A 242 27.22 26.51 -14.31
C SER A 242 28.18 25.99 -13.24
N THR A 243 27.99 26.46 -12.00
CA THR A 243 28.80 26.05 -10.85
C THR A 243 28.62 24.56 -10.55
N GLU A 244 27.38 24.08 -10.58
CA GLU A 244 27.03 22.67 -10.36
C GLU A 244 27.57 21.77 -11.48
N SER A 245 27.45 22.21 -12.74
CA SER A 245 27.99 21.50 -13.90
C SER A 245 29.51 21.36 -13.82
N LEU A 246 30.21 22.43 -13.42
CA LEU A 246 31.66 22.41 -13.22
C LEU A 246 32.05 21.46 -12.08
N ALA A 247 31.31 21.47 -10.98
CA ALA A 247 31.55 20.56 -9.86
C ALA A 247 31.36 19.09 -10.28
N ASN A 248 30.31 18.79 -11.05
CA ASN A 248 30.04 17.44 -11.55
C ASN A 248 31.08 16.97 -12.57
N LEU A 249 31.52 17.84 -13.48
CA LEU A 249 32.62 17.53 -14.41
C LEU A 249 33.94 17.27 -13.67
N THR A 250 34.25 18.07 -12.64
CA THR A 250 35.46 17.87 -11.81
C THR A 250 35.42 16.52 -11.08
N LYS A 251 34.26 16.11 -10.57
CA LYS A 251 34.05 14.77 -10.00
C LYS A 251 34.21 13.68 -11.06
N LEU A 252 33.74 13.90 -12.29
CA LEU A 252 33.87 12.92 -13.37
C LEU A 252 35.35 12.71 -13.74
N VAL A 253 36.16 13.77 -13.77
CA VAL A 253 37.61 13.69 -13.99
C VAL A 253 38.29 12.86 -12.90
N SER A 254 37.98 13.10 -11.61
CA SER A 254 38.60 12.33 -10.53
C SER A 254 38.17 10.85 -10.55
N LEU A 255 36.93 10.55 -10.93
CA LEU A 255 36.46 9.18 -11.13
C LEU A 255 37.14 8.52 -12.35
N ALA A 256 37.41 9.26 -13.42
CA ALA A 256 38.11 8.76 -14.60
C ALA A 256 39.57 8.38 -14.28
N GLU A 257 40.27 9.20 -13.49
CA GLU A 257 41.61 8.84 -12.99
C GLU A 257 41.58 7.57 -12.11
N GLY A 258 40.54 7.43 -11.28
CA GLY A 258 40.31 6.22 -10.49
C GLY A 258 40.02 4.99 -11.35
N TYR A 259 39.26 5.16 -12.44
CA TYR A 259 38.99 4.11 -13.41
C TYR A 259 40.25 3.68 -14.16
N GLU A 260 41.08 4.64 -14.59
CA GLU A 260 42.35 4.35 -15.27
C GLU A 260 43.29 3.51 -14.39
N LYS A 261 43.43 3.88 -13.12
CA LYS A 261 44.22 3.09 -12.14
C LYS A 261 43.69 1.67 -12.01
N ARG A 262 42.37 1.50 -11.97
CA ARG A 262 41.74 0.19 -11.88
C ARG A 262 41.95 -0.66 -13.14
N VAL A 263 41.82 -0.07 -14.32
CA VAL A 263 42.07 -0.77 -15.59
C VAL A 263 43.53 -1.21 -15.70
N LYS A 264 44.49 -0.38 -15.24
CA LYS A 264 45.90 -0.77 -15.16
C LYS A 264 46.11 -1.95 -14.20
N GLU A 265 45.54 -1.91 -13.00
CA GLU A 265 45.60 -3.01 -12.04
C GLU A 265 44.98 -4.32 -12.58
N GLU A 266 43.90 -4.22 -13.37
CA GLU A 266 43.27 -5.36 -14.04
C GLU A 266 44.11 -5.88 -15.23
N SER A 267 44.76 -4.99 -15.98
CA SER A 267 45.59 -5.33 -17.16
C SER A 267 46.95 -5.91 -16.81
N ASP A 268 47.53 -5.53 -15.67
CA ASP A 268 48.84 -6.01 -15.21
C ASP A 268 48.80 -7.50 -14.79
N GLY A 269 47.63 -8.15 -14.83
CA GLY A 269 47.47 -9.60 -14.64
C GLY A 269 47.85 -10.12 -13.24
N SER A 270 48.13 -9.22 -12.30
CA SER A 270 48.67 -9.54 -10.98
C SER A 270 47.69 -10.31 -10.07
N LEU A 271 46.40 -10.29 -10.37
CA LEU A 271 45.33 -10.88 -9.55
C LEU A 271 44.32 -11.63 -10.41
N THR A 272 43.85 -12.77 -9.91
CA THR A 272 42.73 -13.49 -10.51
C THR A 272 41.41 -12.72 -10.35
N LYS A 273 40.42 -12.99 -11.21
CA LYS A 273 39.10 -12.33 -11.18
C LYS A 273 38.41 -12.41 -9.81
N GLU A 274 38.60 -13.49 -9.07
CA GLU A 274 38.02 -13.68 -7.73
C GLU A 274 38.72 -12.82 -6.67
N GLN A 275 40.05 -12.71 -6.75
CA GLN A 275 40.84 -11.85 -5.85
C GLN A 275 40.58 -10.36 -6.12
N LEU A 276 40.34 -9.98 -7.39
CA LEU A 276 39.92 -8.62 -7.76
C LEU A 276 38.56 -8.28 -7.15
N ARG A 277 37.59 -9.20 -7.19
CA ARG A 277 36.27 -8.97 -6.57
C ARG A 277 36.40 -8.65 -5.08
N THR A 278 37.22 -9.41 -4.34
CA THR A 278 37.44 -9.20 -2.91
C THR A 278 38.22 -7.91 -2.61
N ARG A 279 39.21 -7.55 -3.43
CA ARG A 279 40.05 -6.34 -3.25
C ARG A 279 39.26 -5.02 -3.31
N TYR A 280 38.15 -5.00 -4.06
CA TYR A 280 37.32 -3.81 -4.24
C TYR A 280 36.03 -3.81 -3.40
N VAL A 281 35.78 -4.83 -2.58
CA VAL A 281 34.68 -4.78 -1.60
C VAL A 281 34.96 -3.65 -0.61
N GLY A 282 34.04 -2.69 -0.52
CA GLY A 282 34.16 -1.52 0.35
C GLY A 282 34.87 -0.30 -0.26
N LYS A 283 35.33 -0.38 -1.53
CA LYS A 283 35.85 0.77 -2.28
C LYS A 283 34.81 1.24 -3.31
N VAL A 284 34.84 2.54 -3.62
CA VAL A 284 33.99 3.15 -4.65
C VAL A 284 34.29 2.50 -6.00
N ASP A 285 33.26 2.00 -6.69
CA ASP A 285 33.38 1.45 -8.03
C ASP A 285 33.33 2.57 -9.07
N PRO A 286 34.47 3.03 -9.65
CA PRO A 286 34.50 4.21 -10.49
C PRO A 286 33.66 4.04 -11.77
N LYS A 287 33.54 2.82 -12.31
CA LYS A 287 32.74 2.57 -13.51
C LYS A 287 31.26 2.91 -13.30
N LYS A 288 30.66 2.36 -12.23
CA LYS A 288 29.25 2.61 -11.89
C LYS A 288 28.97 4.08 -11.56
N HIS A 289 29.94 4.76 -10.93
CA HIS A 289 29.78 6.16 -10.59
C HIS A 289 29.92 7.08 -11.81
N ILE A 290 30.80 6.75 -12.77
CA ILE A 290 30.86 7.47 -14.05
C ILE A 290 29.56 7.30 -14.83
N GLU A 291 28.99 6.09 -14.86
CA GLU A 291 27.71 5.81 -15.52
C GLU A 291 26.57 6.62 -14.89
N GLY A 292 26.37 6.53 -13.58
CA GLY A 292 25.29 7.27 -12.89
C GLY A 292 25.46 8.79 -12.93
N LEU A 293 26.68 9.31 -12.77
CA LEU A 293 26.93 10.75 -12.89
C LEU A 293 26.79 11.24 -14.34
N GLY A 294 27.22 10.42 -15.30
CA GLY A 294 27.08 10.71 -16.72
C GLY A 294 25.62 10.83 -17.15
N GLU A 295 24.76 9.90 -16.70
CA GLU A 295 23.32 9.95 -16.95
C GLU A 295 22.69 11.22 -16.38
N SER A 296 22.97 11.56 -15.11
CA SER A 296 22.44 12.78 -14.47
C SER A 296 22.90 14.06 -15.17
N VAL A 297 24.18 14.19 -15.50
CA VAL A 297 24.70 15.38 -16.20
C VAL A 297 24.10 15.50 -17.60
N MET A 298 23.90 14.39 -18.30
CA MET A 298 23.23 14.40 -19.60
C MET A 298 21.77 14.81 -19.48
N GLU A 299 21.03 14.27 -18.51
CA GLU A 299 19.64 14.63 -18.25
C GLU A 299 19.50 16.13 -17.96
N ASP A 300 20.29 16.66 -17.02
CA ASP A 300 20.25 18.07 -16.64
C ASP A 300 20.59 19.00 -17.81
N ALA A 301 21.61 18.65 -18.60
CA ALA A 301 22.01 19.43 -19.77
C ALA A 301 20.94 19.42 -20.87
N ILE A 302 20.37 18.25 -21.18
CA ILE A 302 19.32 18.11 -22.20
C ILE A 302 18.07 18.87 -21.77
N VAL A 303 17.63 18.71 -20.52
CA VAL A 303 16.47 19.42 -19.97
C VAL A 303 16.70 20.92 -20.00
N ALA A 304 17.87 21.40 -19.59
CA ALA A 304 18.16 22.84 -19.59
C ALA A 304 18.20 23.45 -21.00
N VAL A 305 18.82 22.77 -21.96
CA VAL A 305 18.84 23.23 -23.37
C VAL A 305 17.42 23.22 -23.94
N ALA A 306 16.64 22.17 -23.69
CA ALA A 306 15.25 22.09 -24.14
C ALA A 306 14.40 23.21 -23.53
N ARG A 307 14.54 23.49 -22.23
CA ARG A 307 13.84 24.60 -21.54
C ARG A 307 14.15 25.94 -22.18
N GLN A 308 15.44 26.25 -22.43
CA GLN A 308 15.86 27.49 -23.07
C GLN A 308 15.31 27.64 -24.49
N MET A 309 15.30 26.56 -25.27
CA MET A 309 14.80 26.57 -26.65
C MET A 309 13.28 26.76 -26.70
N ILE A 310 12.55 26.09 -25.79
CA ILE A 310 11.09 26.23 -25.67
C ILE A 310 10.73 27.64 -25.21
N ASP A 311 11.40 28.17 -24.18
CA ASP A 311 11.14 29.53 -23.67
C ASP A 311 11.41 30.58 -24.74
N LYS A 312 12.50 30.42 -25.51
CA LYS A 312 12.81 31.31 -26.64
C LYS A 312 11.70 31.32 -27.70
N GLU A 313 11.18 30.17 -28.11
CA GLU A 313 10.12 30.11 -29.14
C GLU A 313 8.75 30.52 -28.59
N ALA A 314 8.46 30.25 -27.31
CA ALA A 314 7.21 30.61 -26.66
C ALA A 314 7.14 32.09 -26.24
N GLY A 315 8.27 32.69 -25.87
CA GLY A 315 8.39 34.06 -25.39
C GLY A 315 8.47 35.13 -26.49
N VAL A 316 8.72 34.74 -27.75
CA VAL A 316 8.73 35.68 -28.88
C VAL A 316 7.29 35.88 -29.38
N PRO A 317 6.68 37.07 -29.22
CA PRO A 317 5.40 37.35 -29.86
C PRO A 317 5.59 37.27 -31.38
N LYS A 318 4.72 36.52 -32.07
CA LYS A 318 4.66 36.47 -33.54
C LYS A 318 4.30 37.84 -34.12
N SER A 319 5.24 38.77 -34.14
CA SER A 319 5.21 39.93 -35.03
C SER A 319 5.60 39.45 -36.42
N THR A 320 4.67 38.79 -37.12
CA THR A 320 4.72 38.56 -38.59
C THR A 320 3.53 37.70 -39.05
N TYR A 321 2.31 38.22 -38.92
CA TYR A 321 1.25 37.88 -39.87
C TYR A 321 0.46 39.15 -40.19
N GLY A 322 0.78 39.75 -41.33
CA GLY A 322 0.07 40.92 -41.87
C GLY A 322 0.99 41.92 -42.56
N LYS A 323 1.40 41.65 -43.80
CA LYS A 323 1.80 42.72 -44.73
C LYS A 323 0.61 43.67 -44.91
N GLY A 324 0.76 44.94 -44.55
CA GLY A 324 -0.24 45.95 -44.92
C GLY A 324 -0.08 47.31 -44.25
N VAL A 325 0.56 48.22 -44.99
CA VAL A 325 0.31 49.68 -45.01
C VAL A 325 0.98 50.55 -43.94
N ASN A 326 1.77 51.48 -44.48
CA ASN A 326 2.37 52.68 -43.90
C ASN A 326 1.58 53.37 -42.77
N GLY A 327 2.31 53.77 -41.72
CA GLY A 327 1.83 54.73 -40.73
C GLY A 327 2.93 55.09 -39.74
N ALA A 328 3.46 56.31 -39.86
CA ALA A 328 4.46 56.87 -38.95
C ALA A 328 3.95 56.89 -37.49
N GLY A 329 4.77 56.40 -36.56
CA GLY A 329 4.47 56.41 -35.13
C GLY A 329 5.74 56.38 -34.30
N LYS A 330 6.00 57.49 -33.61
CA LYS A 330 7.20 57.88 -32.86
C LYS A 330 7.77 56.79 -31.94
N ALA A 331 9.09 56.61 -32.01
CA ALA A 331 9.88 56.00 -30.95
C ALA A 331 9.92 56.94 -29.74
N ASN A 332 9.52 56.46 -28.56
CA ASN A 332 9.85 57.08 -27.29
C ASN A 332 10.57 56.05 -26.44
N GLY A 333 11.87 56.26 -26.28
CA GLY A 333 12.67 55.57 -25.28
C GLY A 333 12.38 56.11 -23.89
N PHE A 334 12.27 55.21 -22.92
CA PHE A 334 12.51 55.52 -21.52
C PHE A 334 13.45 54.45 -20.97
N ARG A 335 14.72 54.82 -20.83
CA ARG A 335 15.65 54.19 -19.90
C ARG A 335 15.26 54.64 -18.50
N HIS A 336 15.27 53.74 -17.53
CA HIS A 336 15.56 54.13 -16.16
C HIS A 336 16.45 53.07 -15.52
N ALA A 337 17.72 53.44 -15.34
CA ALA A 337 18.55 52.95 -14.25
C ALA A 337 18.31 53.87 -13.05
N GLY A 338 18.37 53.33 -11.84
CA GLY A 338 18.21 54.10 -10.59
C GLY A 338 18.43 53.21 -9.39
N ASP A 339 19.67 53.19 -8.92
CA ASP A 339 20.16 52.60 -7.68
C ASP A 339 19.95 53.60 -6.52
N GLY A 340 19.72 53.13 -5.28
CA GLY A 340 19.99 53.92 -4.05
C GLY A 340 18.84 54.25 -3.07
N ALA A 341 18.69 53.39 -2.07
CA ALA A 341 18.68 53.68 -0.61
C ALA A 341 17.47 54.29 0.16
N MET A 342 17.12 53.53 1.22
CA MET A 342 16.62 53.90 2.56
C MET A 342 15.14 54.23 2.79
N GLY A 343 14.52 53.40 3.64
CA GLY A 343 13.27 53.66 4.36
C GLY A 343 12.98 52.52 5.34
N GLU A 344 13.20 52.78 6.63
CA GLU A 344 12.93 51.93 7.79
C GLU A 344 11.48 51.40 7.84
N GLY A 345 11.27 50.23 8.46
CA GLY A 345 9.95 49.90 8.98
C GLY A 345 9.66 48.41 9.21
N MET A 346 9.80 48.01 10.47
CA MET A 346 9.00 46.98 11.14
C MET A 346 9.42 45.51 10.97
N LEU A 347 10.32 45.11 11.89
CA LEU A 347 10.36 43.78 12.50
C LEU A 347 8.97 43.46 13.07
N VAL A 348 8.44 42.28 12.75
CA VAL A 348 7.35 41.66 13.50
C VAL A 348 7.97 40.49 14.22
N ASP A 349 7.97 40.62 15.55
CA ASP A 349 8.40 39.63 16.52
C ASP A 349 7.49 38.41 16.45
N ASP A 350 8.08 37.23 16.20
CA ASP A 350 7.46 35.94 16.50
C ASP A 350 8.14 35.38 17.76
N GLU A 351 7.65 35.79 18.93
CA GLU A 351 7.82 35.07 20.19
C GLU A 351 6.46 34.92 20.91
N GLU A 352 6.18 33.66 21.26
CA GLU A 352 5.32 33.16 22.35
C GLU A 352 3.78 33.25 22.26
N GLU A 353 3.16 32.07 22.19
CA GLU A 353 2.26 31.51 23.23
C GLU A 353 2.16 29.98 22.99
N LEU A 354 2.83 29.18 23.83
CA LEU A 354 2.30 28.38 24.95
C LEU A 354 1.55 27.09 24.56
#